data_AF-I9ACP1-F1
#
_entry.id   AF-I9ACP1-F1
#
_cell.length_a   1.000
_cell.length_b   1.000
_cell.length_c   1.000
_cell.angle_alpha   90.00
_cell.angle_beta   90.00
_cell.angle_gamma   90.00
#
_symmetry.space_group_name_H-M   'P 1'
#
loop_
_entity.id
_entity.type
_entity.pdbx_description
1 polymer ?
#
loop_
_entity_poly.entity_id
_entity_poly.type
_entity_poly.pdbx_seq_one_letter_code
_entity_poly.pdbx_strand_id
1 'polypeptide(L)'
;MAASTYGVNSGETAEYWFVTPYFTVNADKQFTFKATVNKYSETMSLKVFFLQMKDGKMERHEISVTGIPTSGTYQWTSDLKVDLSTYAGQNGFVGFQYVALRGAEVQTYGIDDIVYGEGGGTETPGGDDPFGLDDSNPKTTFEADFEDITEQNKNYTLEGWTNKAIQAANLWQTATYSSDKYIKATPYNIAADATMEAWFITPAFIVNSANKFTFDCAGANWKDDMVLKVFFLQKSADGTVVKNEVVANQIPTSGTNFEWVRGINIDLSDYNDKIGFVGFQYTVVSTGVNKSLPTYQIDNVKYVTGESGGTDPEQPGDKVYTSSITLPEGTDPDANKASGGKVVIGGQKYSILKLGTSKAFGSWNSPMLQAGASKLSFFAVGWTGKTGQLTVVIENGGTFEGGATSKVIALDGKTAGAADNPPFTIAPADTDFYQYAMSGVTAATTIKFTTEGATSDKRAIIFGINIK
;
A
#
# COMPACT_ATOMS: atom_id res chain seq x y z
N MET A 1 15.57 -22.15 -18.53
CA MET A 1 15.20 -23.41 -19.24
C MET A 1 16.44 -24.10 -19.82
N ALA A 2 16.41 -25.39 -20.20
CA ALA A 2 17.59 -26.11 -20.71
C ALA A 2 17.26 -27.11 -21.83
N ALA A 3 18.20 -27.26 -22.77
CA ALA A 3 18.21 -28.27 -23.82
C ALA A 3 19.42 -29.17 -23.62
N SER A 4 19.24 -30.49 -23.73
CA SER A 4 20.31 -31.46 -23.49
C SER A 4 20.20 -32.67 -24.39
N THR A 5 21.30 -33.40 -24.56
CA THR A 5 21.27 -34.69 -25.27
C THR A 5 20.66 -35.82 -24.45
N TYR A 6 20.12 -35.56 -23.25
CA TYR A 6 19.46 -36.57 -22.42
C TYR A 6 18.30 -37.23 -23.18
N GLY A 7 18.27 -38.56 -23.19
CA GLY A 7 17.28 -39.35 -23.93
C GLY A 7 17.59 -39.57 -25.42
N VAL A 8 18.66 -39.00 -25.97
CA VAL A 8 19.18 -39.28 -27.32
C VAL A 8 20.21 -40.41 -27.27
N ASN A 9 20.24 -41.30 -28.27
CA ASN A 9 21.20 -42.41 -28.30
C ASN A 9 22.62 -41.92 -28.63
N SER A 10 23.63 -42.65 -28.15
CA SER A 10 25.03 -42.33 -28.46
C SER A 10 25.27 -42.34 -29.97
N GLY A 11 25.89 -41.28 -30.49
CA GLY A 11 26.16 -41.11 -31.93
C GLY A 11 25.02 -40.48 -32.73
N GLU A 12 23.87 -40.17 -32.11
CA GLU A 12 22.79 -39.39 -32.74
C GLU A 12 22.91 -37.90 -32.42
N THR A 13 22.39 -37.05 -33.30
CA THR A 13 22.36 -35.60 -33.12
C THR A 13 21.04 -35.19 -32.48
N ALA A 14 21.13 -34.49 -31.36
CA ALA A 14 20.02 -33.76 -30.76
C ALA A 14 19.92 -32.38 -31.40
N GLU A 15 18.73 -31.99 -31.87
CA GLU A 15 18.41 -30.64 -32.31
C GLU A 15 17.11 -30.17 -31.65
N TYR A 16 17.17 -29.04 -30.95
CA TYR A 16 16.01 -28.44 -30.30
C TYR A 16 15.93 -26.95 -30.61
N TRP A 17 14.71 -26.45 -30.67
CA TRP A 17 14.43 -25.04 -30.91
C TRP A 17 13.58 -24.49 -29.78
N PHE A 18 14.01 -23.35 -29.24
CA PHE A 18 13.15 -22.45 -28.48
C PHE A 18 12.89 -21.21 -29.33
N VAL A 19 11.65 -20.78 -29.45
CA VAL A 19 11.26 -19.63 -30.29
C VAL A 19 10.44 -18.68 -29.44
N THR A 20 10.78 -17.39 -29.46
CA THR A 20 10.02 -16.36 -28.75
C THR A 20 8.62 -16.19 -29.35
N PRO A 21 7.70 -15.48 -28.66
CA PRO A 21 6.51 -14.92 -29.31
C PRO A 21 6.87 -14.02 -30.50
N TYR A 22 5.90 -13.81 -31.39
CA TYR A 22 6.00 -12.89 -32.52
C TYR A 22 6.07 -11.44 -32.05
N PHE A 23 6.94 -10.62 -32.64
CA PHE A 23 7.08 -9.21 -32.29
C PHE A 23 7.57 -8.34 -33.45
N THR A 24 7.36 -7.03 -33.32
CA THR A 24 7.95 -6.01 -34.19
C THR A 24 9.28 -5.54 -33.60
N VAL A 25 10.34 -5.59 -34.40
CA VAL A 25 11.65 -5.12 -33.97
C VAL A 25 11.63 -3.59 -33.87
N ASN A 26 11.85 -3.08 -32.68
CA ASN A 26 12.11 -1.67 -32.41
C ASN A 26 13.63 -1.43 -32.33
N ALA A 27 14.12 -0.40 -33.02
CA ALA A 27 15.54 -0.03 -33.05
C ALA A 27 16.09 0.40 -31.68
N ASP A 28 15.20 0.91 -30.81
CA ASP A 28 15.53 1.41 -29.48
C ASP A 28 15.52 0.28 -28.42
N LYS A 29 15.13 -0.94 -28.82
CA LYS A 29 15.06 -2.11 -27.94
C LYS A 29 16.22 -3.07 -28.21
N GLN A 30 16.83 -3.57 -27.14
CA GLN A 30 17.81 -4.64 -27.18
C GLN A 30 17.16 -5.97 -26.81
N PHE A 31 17.71 -7.01 -27.42
CA PHE A 31 17.36 -8.39 -27.12
C PHE A 31 18.52 -9.03 -26.35
N THR A 32 18.28 -9.44 -25.11
CA THR A 32 19.29 -10.08 -24.27
C THR A 32 18.84 -11.41 -23.69
N PHE A 33 19.82 -12.20 -23.27
CA PHE A 33 19.61 -13.44 -22.54
C PHE A 33 20.84 -13.79 -21.69
N LYS A 34 20.67 -14.74 -20.77
CA LYS A 34 21.77 -15.45 -20.10
C LYS A 34 21.90 -16.84 -20.68
N ALA A 35 23.11 -17.37 -20.69
CA ALA A 35 23.34 -18.76 -21.07
C ALA A 35 24.32 -19.45 -20.12
N THR A 36 24.17 -20.76 -19.99
CA THR A 36 25.11 -21.61 -19.28
C THR A 36 25.34 -22.90 -20.03
N VAL A 37 26.50 -23.52 -19.82
CA VAL A 37 26.88 -24.77 -20.47
C VAL A 37 27.30 -25.81 -19.45
N ASN A 38 27.06 -27.07 -19.78
CA ASN A 38 27.61 -28.21 -19.06
C ASN A 38 28.10 -29.26 -20.07
N LYS A 39 29.32 -29.75 -19.86
CA LYS A 39 29.98 -30.76 -20.71
C LYS A 39 30.05 -30.34 -22.19
N TYR A 40 30.49 -29.11 -22.45
CA TYR A 40 30.66 -28.60 -23.81
C TYR A 40 31.56 -29.52 -24.66
N SER A 41 31.21 -29.68 -25.95
CA SER A 41 32.02 -30.34 -26.97
C SER A 41 31.99 -29.51 -28.26
N GLU A 42 32.98 -29.69 -29.14
CA GLU A 42 33.02 -28.96 -30.43
C GLU A 42 31.85 -29.30 -31.36
N THR A 43 31.18 -30.42 -31.12
CA THR A 43 29.95 -30.84 -31.81
C THR A 43 28.68 -30.21 -31.25
N MET A 44 28.79 -29.37 -30.22
CA MET A 44 27.71 -28.72 -29.50
C MET A 44 27.65 -27.22 -29.86
N SER A 45 26.46 -26.70 -30.15
CA SER A 45 26.25 -25.29 -30.44
C SER A 45 24.92 -24.77 -29.91
N LEU A 46 24.93 -23.53 -29.44
CA LEU A 46 23.74 -22.71 -29.25
C LEU A 46 23.82 -21.55 -30.24
N LYS A 47 22.96 -21.57 -31.25
CA LYS A 47 22.89 -20.53 -32.29
C LYS A 47 21.63 -19.70 -32.13
N VAL A 48 21.70 -18.43 -32.50
CA VAL A 48 20.55 -17.50 -32.44
C VAL A 48 20.18 -17.08 -33.85
N PHE A 49 18.88 -17.01 -34.14
CA PHE A 49 18.34 -16.64 -35.45
C PHE A 49 17.22 -15.61 -35.29
N PHE A 50 17.11 -14.68 -36.25
CA PHE A 50 15.86 -13.99 -36.51
C PHE A 50 15.05 -14.76 -37.55
N LEU A 51 13.80 -15.03 -37.24
CA LEU A 51 12.89 -15.86 -38.03
C LEU A 51 11.76 -14.99 -38.58
N GLN A 52 11.53 -15.06 -39.89
CA GLN A 52 10.48 -14.28 -40.55
C GLN A 52 9.58 -15.16 -41.42
N MET A 53 8.28 -14.95 -41.34
CA MET A 53 7.34 -15.57 -42.27
C MET A 53 7.23 -14.71 -43.54
N LYS A 54 7.69 -15.22 -44.68
CA LYS A 54 7.51 -14.62 -46.01
C LYS A 54 6.87 -15.64 -46.96
N ASP A 55 5.79 -15.25 -47.61
CA ASP A 55 5.04 -16.11 -48.56
C ASP A 55 4.70 -17.51 -48.01
N GLY A 56 4.34 -17.58 -46.72
CA GLY A 56 3.99 -18.83 -46.05
C GLY A 56 5.17 -19.74 -45.70
N LYS A 57 6.42 -19.28 -45.87
CA LYS A 57 7.65 -20.01 -45.50
C LYS A 57 8.41 -19.27 -44.40
N MET A 58 9.05 -20.03 -43.51
CA MET A 58 9.92 -19.47 -42.48
C MET A 58 11.33 -19.25 -43.05
N GLU A 59 11.71 -18.00 -43.24
CA GLU A 59 13.09 -17.59 -43.50
C GLU A 59 13.87 -17.52 -42.18
N ARG A 60 15.15 -17.89 -42.23
CA ARG A 60 16.03 -17.95 -41.06
C ARG A 60 17.27 -17.12 -41.32
N HIS A 61 17.56 -16.17 -40.45
CA HIS A 61 18.74 -15.32 -40.52
C HIS A 61 19.57 -15.50 -39.26
N GLU A 62 20.74 -16.14 -39.36
CA GLU A 62 21.62 -16.36 -38.22
C GLU A 62 22.16 -15.02 -37.70
N ILE A 63 22.10 -14.82 -36.38
CA ILE A 63 22.65 -13.65 -35.69
C ILE A 63 23.83 -14.11 -34.88
N SER A 64 24.98 -13.48 -35.12
CA SER A 64 26.18 -13.72 -34.32
C SER A 64 26.02 -13.10 -32.94
N VAL A 65 26.16 -13.93 -31.90
CA VAL A 65 26.15 -13.50 -30.50
C VAL A 65 27.51 -13.80 -29.90
N THR A 66 28.23 -12.74 -29.52
CA THR A 66 29.53 -12.87 -28.86
C THR A 66 29.36 -13.31 -27.41
N GLY A 67 30.21 -14.22 -26.93
CA GLY A 67 30.30 -14.57 -25.51
C GLY A 67 29.47 -15.78 -25.08
N ILE A 68 28.77 -16.48 -25.98
CA ILE A 68 28.10 -17.75 -25.63
C ILE A 68 29.12 -18.72 -25.00
N PRO A 69 28.86 -19.27 -23.80
CA PRO A 69 29.86 -20.05 -23.08
C PRO A 69 30.15 -21.38 -23.77
N THR A 70 31.43 -21.67 -23.97
CA THR A 70 31.95 -22.95 -24.48
C THR A 70 32.79 -23.69 -23.43
N SER A 71 32.77 -23.22 -22.18
CA SER A 71 33.48 -23.84 -21.06
C SER A 71 32.76 -23.55 -19.75
N GLY A 72 33.12 -24.30 -18.70
CA GLY A 72 32.46 -24.25 -17.40
C GLY A 72 31.37 -25.30 -17.21
N THR A 73 30.87 -25.38 -15.98
CA THR A 73 29.82 -26.31 -15.56
C THR A 73 28.74 -25.51 -14.83
N TYR A 74 27.62 -25.28 -15.50
CA TYR A 74 26.49 -24.49 -14.99
C TYR A 74 26.86 -23.08 -14.49
N GLN A 75 27.95 -22.52 -15.01
CA GLN A 75 28.32 -21.12 -14.79
C GLN A 75 27.56 -20.25 -15.78
N TRP A 76 26.83 -19.27 -15.29
CA TRP A 76 26.01 -18.40 -16.13
C TRP A 76 26.86 -17.27 -16.71
N THR A 77 26.82 -17.16 -18.03
CA THR A 77 27.26 -15.96 -18.75
C THR A 77 26.06 -15.06 -18.93
N SER A 78 26.16 -13.84 -18.41
CA SER A 78 25.11 -12.84 -18.48
C SER A 78 25.32 -11.89 -19.65
N ASP A 79 24.32 -11.06 -19.92
CA ASP A 79 24.42 -9.92 -20.86
C ASP A 79 24.73 -10.30 -22.31
N LEU A 80 24.32 -11.50 -22.74
CA LEU A 80 24.46 -11.91 -24.14
C LEU A 80 23.46 -11.11 -24.98
N LYS A 81 23.98 -10.33 -25.93
CA LYS A 81 23.20 -9.43 -26.76
C LYS A 81 22.96 -10.01 -28.15
N VAL A 82 21.73 -9.92 -28.60
CA VAL A 82 21.33 -10.24 -29.98
C VAL A 82 21.12 -8.91 -30.70
N ASP A 83 22.00 -8.58 -31.63
CA ASP A 83 21.87 -7.39 -32.45
C ASP A 83 20.79 -7.57 -33.52
N LEU A 84 19.67 -6.87 -33.34
CA LEU A 84 18.53 -6.87 -34.25
C LEU A 84 18.45 -5.60 -35.11
N SER A 85 19.45 -4.73 -35.08
CA SER A 85 19.42 -3.42 -35.74
C SER A 85 19.06 -3.48 -37.22
N THR A 86 19.56 -4.50 -37.93
CA THR A 86 19.27 -4.71 -39.37
C THR A 86 17.80 -5.04 -39.64
N TYR A 87 17.05 -5.47 -38.63
CA TYR A 87 15.65 -5.86 -38.72
C TYR A 87 14.69 -4.81 -38.15
N ALA A 88 15.17 -3.62 -37.76
CA ALA A 88 14.32 -2.56 -37.22
C ALA A 88 13.09 -2.27 -38.10
N GLY A 89 11.93 -2.18 -37.46
CA GLY A 89 10.62 -2.01 -38.09
C GLY A 89 10.03 -3.28 -38.72
N GLN A 90 10.78 -4.38 -38.78
CA GLN A 90 10.30 -5.66 -39.33
C GLN A 90 9.69 -6.53 -38.23
N ASN A 91 8.77 -7.41 -38.61
CA ASN A 91 8.18 -8.37 -37.69
C ASN A 91 8.84 -9.76 -37.83
N GLY A 92 8.92 -10.48 -36.71
CA GLY A 92 9.48 -11.84 -36.70
C GLY A 92 9.51 -12.46 -35.31
N PHE A 93 10.39 -13.44 -35.16
CA PHE A 93 10.68 -14.15 -33.92
C PHE A 93 12.19 -14.22 -33.71
N VAL A 94 12.64 -14.43 -32.47
CA VAL A 94 14.00 -14.88 -32.20
C VAL A 94 13.98 -16.36 -31.85
N GLY A 95 14.80 -17.14 -32.54
CA GLY A 95 14.95 -18.58 -32.35
C GLY A 95 16.32 -18.93 -31.78
N PHE A 96 16.34 -19.78 -30.76
CA PHE A 96 17.53 -20.39 -30.20
C PHE A 96 17.60 -21.85 -30.66
N GLN A 97 18.62 -22.19 -31.44
CA GLN A 97 18.86 -23.54 -31.91
C GLN A 97 19.96 -24.18 -31.06
N TYR A 98 19.60 -25.24 -30.36
CA TYR A 98 20.54 -26.15 -29.75
C TYR A 98 20.83 -27.30 -30.72
N VAL A 99 22.11 -27.59 -30.97
CA VAL A 99 22.55 -28.78 -31.70
C VAL A 99 23.67 -29.46 -30.92
N ALA A 100 23.62 -30.77 -30.75
CA ALA A 100 24.73 -31.54 -30.17
C ALA A 100 24.73 -32.98 -30.65
N LEU A 101 25.90 -33.49 -31.04
CA LEU A 101 26.10 -34.94 -31.21
C LEU A 101 26.24 -35.60 -29.83
N ARG A 102 25.38 -36.57 -29.51
CA ARG A 102 25.44 -37.27 -28.22
C ARG A 102 26.74 -38.05 -28.08
N GLY A 103 27.58 -37.60 -27.15
CA GLY A 103 28.76 -38.32 -26.69
C GLY A 103 28.48 -39.21 -25.47
N ALA A 104 29.56 -39.63 -24.79
CA ALA A 104 29.47 -40.41 -23.56
C ALA A 104 28.77 -39.66 -22.41
N GLU A 105 29.02 -38.35 -22.32
CA GLU A 105 28.39 -37.45 -21.35
C GLU A 105 27.10 -36.83 -21.90
N VAL A 106 26.25 -36.30 -21.02
CA VAL A 106 25.10 -35.48 -21.42
C VAL A 106 25.55 -34.03 -21.58
N GLN A 107 25.51 -33.54 -22.81
CA GLN A 107 25.79 -32.14 -23.14
C GLN A 107 24.51 -31.32 -22.88
N THR A 108 24.63 -30.15 -22.25
CA THR A 108 23.48 -29.30 -21.93
C THR A 108 23.80 -27.82 -22.11
N TYR A 109 22.93 -27.07 -22.80
CA TYR A 109 22.86 -25.62 -22.71
C TYR A 109 21.63 -25.22 -21.90
N GLY A 110 21.82 -24.28 -20.97
CA GLY A 110 20.74 -23.55 -20.33
C GLY A 110 20.64 -22.15 -20.92
N ILE A 111 19.41 -21.64 -21.07
CA ILE A 111 19.12 -20.24 -21.36
C ILE A 111 18.13 -19.70 -20.33
N ASP A 112 18.30 -18.45 -19.93
CA ASP A 112 17.42 -17.78 -18.99
C ASP A 112 17.38 -16.27 -19.24
N ASP A 113 16.49 -15.56 -18.54
CA ASP A 113 16.37 -14.10 -18.59
C ASP A 113 16.34 -13.55 -20.02
N ILE A 114 15.55 -14.19 -20.89
CA ILE A 114 15.35 -13.75 -22.27
C ILE A 114 14.47 -12.50 -22.27
N VAL A 115 15.04 -11.35 -22.65
CA VAL A 115 14.39 -10.06 -22.57
C VAL A 115 14.45 -9.38 -23.94
N TYR A 116 13.31 -8.84 -24.38
CA TYR A 116 13.25 -7.93 -25.51
C TYR A 116 12.60 -6.61 -25.08
N GLY A 117 13.43 -5.63 -24.77
CA GLY A 117 13.04 -4.39 -24.11
C GLY A 117 14.07 -3.31 -24.38
N GLU A 118 14.00 -2.18 -23.72
CA GLU A 118 15.07 -1.19 -23.82
C GLU A 118 16.39 -1.84 -23.38
N GLY A 119 17.38 -1.89 -24.28
CA GLY A 119 18.74 -1.70 -23.80
C GLY A 119 19.48 -2.75 -22.96
N GLY A 120 19.06 -4.01 -22.80
CA GLY A 120 19.72 -4.96 -21.88
C GLY A 120 21.24 -5.16 -22.10
N GLY A 121 22.01 -5.06 -21.02
CA GLY A 121 23.34 -5.64 -20.89
C GLY A 121 24.22 -4.82 -19.96
N THR A 122 24.54 -5.47 -18.84
CA THR A 122 25.00 -4.98 -17.55
C THR A 122 23.89 -4.29 -16.78
N GLU A 123 23.47 -4.94 -15.69
CA GLU A 123 23.28 -4.18 -14.46
C GLU A 123 24.60 -3.43 -14.18
N THR A 124 24.68 -2.22 -14.70
CA THR A 124 25.07 -1.09 -13.89
C THR A 124 24.17 0.07 -14.30
N PRO A 125 23.44 0.65 -13.34
CA PRO A 125 22.34 1.57 -13.58
C PRO A 125 22.74 2.80 -14.37
N GLY A 126 21.97 3.04 -15.40
CA GLY A 126 21.60 4.37 -15.84
C GLY A 126 20.19 4.25 -16.41
N GLY A 127 19.23 3.65 -15.69
CA GLY A 127 19.04 3.91 -14.26
C GLY A 127 18.65 2.78 -13.30
N ASP A 128 18.92 3.02 -12.01
CA ASP A 128 18.79 2.11 -10.86
C ASP A 128 17.33 1.77 -10.54
N ASP A 129 16.72 0.80 -11.24
CA ASP A 129 15.42 0.19 -10.89
C ASP A 129 15.60 -1.25 -10.36
N PRO A 130 16.11 -1.43 -9.12
CA PRO A 130 16.32 -2.76 -8.54
C PRO A 130 15.01 -3.50 -8.22
N PHE A 131 13.86 -2.85 -8.42
CA PHE A 131 12.55 -3.41 -8.08
C PHE A 131 11.81 -3.95 -9.32
N GLY A 132 12.13 -3.44 -10.50
CA GLY A 132 11.44 -3.73 -11.75
C GLY A 132 10.06 -3.06 -11.79
N LEU A 133 9.97 -1.78 -11.42
CA LEU A 133 8.72 -1.03 -11.36
C LEU A 133 8.15 -0.75 -12.76
N ASP A 134 6.82 -0.86 -12.87
CA ASP A 134 6.06 -0.55 -14.09
C ASP A 134 5.12 0.63 -13.82
N ASP A 135 5.39 1.76 -14.48
CA ASP A 135 4.63 3.01 -14.38
C ASP A 135 3.70 3.26 -15.58
N SER A 136 3.54 2.29 -16.49
CA SER A 136 2.78 2.44 -17.73
C SER A 136 1.26 2.55 -17.53
N ASN A 137 0.75 2.12 -16.37
CA ASN A 137 -0.69 2.13 -16.06
C ASN A 137 -0.96 2.70 -14.65
N PRO A 138 -0.73 4.01 -14.44
CA PRO A 138 -0.84 4.61 -13.14
C PRO A 138 -2.30 4.66 -12.69
N LYS A 139 -2.54 4.24 -11.45
CA LYS A 139 -3.85 4.29 -10.80
C LYS A 139 -4.17 5.71 -10.31
N THR A 140 -5.45 6.03 -10.19
CA THR A 140 -5.93 7.24 -9.52
C THR A 140 -6.28 7.00 -8.06
N THR A 141 -6.62 5.75 -7.70
CA THR A 141 -6.88 5.28 -6.34
C THR A 141 -6.53 3.79 -6.22
N PHE A 142 -6.22 3.32 -5.01
CA PHE A 142 -6.04 1.89 -4.70
C PHE A 142 -6.14 1.66 -3.20
N GLU A 143 -6.41 0.40 -2.82
CA GLU A 143 -6.48 -0.06 -1.44
C GLU A 143 -5.89 -1.47 -1.33
N ALA A 144 -5.33 -1.79 -0.17
CA ALA A 144 -4.92 -3.14 0.23
C ALA A 144 -5.17 -3.30 1.74
N ASP A 145 -6.26 -3.99 2.07
CA ASP A 145 -6.66 -4.40 3.43
C ASP A 145 -6.16 -5.81 3.80
N PHE A 146 -5.53 -6.50 2.84
CA PHE A 146 -4.98 -7.85 2.99
C PHE A 146 -6.01 -8.92 3.43
N GLU A 147 -7.31 -8.65 3.25
CA GLU A 147 -8.36 -9.59 3.62
C GLU A 147 -8.42 -10.83 2.70
N ASP A 148 -7.72 -10.78 1.58
CA ASP A 148 -7.50 -11.90 0.66
C ASP A 148 -6.57 -12.99 1.22
N ILE A 149 -5.86 -12.71 2.33
CA ILE A 149 -4.98 -13.68 2.98
C ILE A 149 -5.77 -14.91 3.46
N THR A 150 -5.30 -16.08 3.04
CA THR A 150 -5.87 -17.40 3.39
C THR A 150 -4.86 -18.31 4.10
N GLU A 151 -3.57 -18.08 3.90
CA GLU A 151 -2.48 -18.86 4.52
C GLU A 151 -1.50 -17.94 5.25
N GLN A 152 -0.93 -18.42 6.37
CA GLN A 152 0.07 -17.68 7.14
C GLN A 152 1.49 -17.99 6.68
N ASN A 153 2.40 -17.02 6.86
CA ASN A 153 3.84 -17.15 6.62
C ASN A 153 4.19 -17.51 5.16
N LYS A 154 3.38 -17.05 4.21
CA LYS A 154 3.68 -17.12 2.78
C LYS A 154 4.15 -15.76 2.30
N ASN A 155 5.02 -15.73 1.29
CA ASN A 155 5.35 -14.47 0.65
C ASN A 155 4.08 -13.88 0.04
N TYR A 156 3.77 -12.63 0.38
CA TYR A 156 2.55 -12.01 -0.09
C TYR A 156 2.70 -11.55 -1.55
N THR A 157 1.64 -11.76 -2.34
CA THR A 157 1.55 -11.35 -3.73
C THR A 157 0.19 -10.72 -3.95
N LEU A 158 0.18 -9.51 -4.48
CA LEU A 158 -1.03 -8.78 -4.86
C LEU A 158 -0.80 -8.17 -6.23
N GLU A 159 -1.80 -8.26 -7.11
CA GLU A 159 -1.66 -7.80 -8.49
C GLU A 159 -1.32 -6.30 -8.56
N GLY A 160 -0.28 -5.97 -9.32
CA GLY A 160 0.23 -4.60 -9.46
C GLY A 160 1.11 -4.12 -8.29
N TRP A 161 1.22 -4.88 -7.21
CA TRP A 161 2.13 -4.58 -6.10
C TRP A 161 3.45 -5.34 -6.26
N THR A 162 4.53 -4.74 -5.78
CA THR A 162 5.86 -5.34 -5.84
C THR A 162 6.34 -5.71 -4.44
N ASN A 163 6.73 -6.97 -4.25
CA ASN A 163 7.31 -7.48 -3.01
C ASN A 163 8.71 -8.02 -3.33
N LYS A 164 9.76 -7.36 -2.82
CA LYS A 164 11.15 -7.62 -3.21
C LYS A 164 12.09 -7.62 -2.01
N ALA A 165 13.11 -8.47 -2.09
CA ALA A 165 14.24 -8.46 -1.17
C ALA A 165 15.45 -7.93 -1.95
N ILE A 166 16.12 -6.92 -1.42
CA ILE A 166 17.36 -6.37 -2.00
C ILE A 166 18.56 -7.01 -1.33
N GLN A 167 18.47 -7.24 -0.02
CA GLN A 167 19.50 -7.93 0.76
C GLN A 167 18.86 -9.07 1.54
N ALA A 168 19.52 -10.23 1.51
CA ALA A 168 18.98 -11.51 1.98
C ALA A 168 17.73 -11.96 1.20
N ALA A 169 17.04 -12.99 1.69
CA ALA A 169 16.00 -13.70 0.90
C ALA A 169 14.56 -13.42 1.36
N ASN A 170 14.36 -12.75 2.50
CA ASN A 170 13.03 -12.63 3.10
C ASN A 170 12.23 -11.49 2.46
N LEU A 171 10.99 -11.81 2.08
CA LEU A 171 9.99 -10.89 1.57
C LEU A 171 9.00 -10.50 2.68
N TRP A 172 8.09 -9.57 2.38
CA TRP A 172 6.91 -9.36 3.20
C TRP A 172 6.01 -10.59 3.13
N GLN A 173 5.58 -11.08 4.28
CA GLN A 173 4.87 -12.35 4.44
C GLN A 173 3.49 -12.15 5.05
N THR A 174 2.56 -13.01 4.67
CA THR A 174 1.22 -13.06 5.25
C THR A 174 1.24 -13.42 6.73
N ALA A 175 0.27 -12.88 7.46
CA ALA A 175 0.03 -13.19 8.85
C ALA A 175 -1.47 -13.16 9.16
N THR A 176 -1.87 -13.94 10.15
CA THR A 176 -3.22 -13.87 10.71
C THR A 176 -3.13 -14.07 12.22
N TYR A 177 -3.73 -13.16 12.99
CA TYR A 177 -3.76 -13.25 14.45
C TYR A 177 -5.10 -12.77 14.98
N SER A 178 -5.79 -13.58 15.78
CA SER A 178 -7.11 -13.23 16.34
C SER A 178 -8.08 -12.68 15.29
N SER A 179 -8.19 -13.38 14.15
CA SER A 179 -8.92 -13.01 12.92
C SER A 179 -8.39 -11.83 12.09
N ASP A 180 -7.53 -10.97 12.63
CA ASP A 180 -6.91 -9.89 11.85
C ASP A 180 -5.90 -10.45 10.84
N LYS A 181 -5.88 -9.90 9.63
CA LYS A 181 -4.96 -10.27 8.54
C LYS A 181 -4.11 -9.08 8.17
N TYR A 182 -2.83 -9.33 7.91
CA TYR A 182 -1.86 -8.29 7.59
C TYR A 182 -0.61 -8.91 6.97
N ILE A 183 0.28 -8.06 6.47
CA ILE A 183 1.61 -8.48 6.07
C ILE A 183 2.65 -8.11 7.13
N LYS A 184 3.71 -8.90 7.23
CA LYS A 184 4.83 -8.67 8.16
C LYS A 184 6.18 -8.92 7.50
N ALA A 185 7.21 -8.25 7.99
CA ALA A 185 8.60 -8.52 7.62
C ALA A 185 9.44 -8.85 8.85
N THR A 186 10.28 -9.89 8.76
CA THR A 186 11.06 -10.41 9.88
C THR A 186 12.33 -11.13 9.39
N PRO A 187 13.47 -11.07 10.12
CA PRO A 187 14.72 -11.74 9.72
C PRO A 187 14.75 -13.24 10.02
N TYR A 188 13.59 -13.92 9.97
CA TYR A 188 13.50 -15.36 10.24
C TYR A 188 14.37 -16.16 9.28
N ASN A 189 15.20 -17.08 9.81
CA ASN A 189 16.19 -17.86 9.05
C ASN A 189 17.24 -17.03 8.27
N ILE A 190 17.40 -15.74 8.57
CA ILE A 190 18.52 -14.96 8.04
C ILE A 190 19.75 -15.21 8.91
N ALA A 191 20.90 -15.49 8.28
CA ALA A 191 22.17 -15.74 8.99
C ALA A 191 22.53 -14.58 9.93
N ALA A 192 23.20 -14.90 11.04
CA ALA A 192 23.69 -13.87 11.96
C ALA A 192 24.59 -12.85 11.22
N ASP A 193 24.49 -11.60 11.63
CA ASP A 193 25.22 -10.44 11.11
C ASP A 193 24.91 -10.07 9.65
N ALA A 194 24.00 -10.77 8.98
CA ALA A 194 23.51 -10.38 7.67
C ALA A 194 22.45 -9.26 7.80
N THR A 195 22.58 -8.24 6.96
CA THR A 195 21.54 -7.20 6.83
C THR A 195 20.42 -7.74 5.93
N MET A 196 19.20 -7.66 6.42
CA MET A 196 17.99 -7.89 5.65
C MET A 196 17.47 -6.54 5.15
N GLU A 197 17.09 -6.48 3.88
CA GLU A 197 16.40 -5.33 3.29
C GLU A 197 15.25 -5.84 2.41
N ALA A 198 14.01 -5.58 2.85
CA ALA A 198 12.79 -6.00 2.17
C ALA A 198 11.88 -4.81 1.86
N TRP A 199 11.26 -4.86 0.70
CA TRP A 199 10.42 -3.80 0.16
C TRP A 199 9.04 -4.34 -0.20
N PHE A 200 8.00 -3.60 0.21
CA PHE A 200 6.66 -3.74 -0.32
C PHE A 200 6.25 -2.43 -0.97
N ILE A 201 5.89 -2.45 -2.24
CA ILE A 201 5.74 -1.27 -3.07
C ILE A 201 4.38 -1.31 -3.75
N THR A 202 3.68 -0.19 -3.71
CA THR A 202 2.36 -0.01 -4.32
C THR A 202 2.42 -0.18 -5.84
N PRO A 203 1.27 -0.26 -6.52
CA PRO A 203 1.20 0.03 -7.95
C PRO A 203 1.62 1.47 -8.23
N ALA A 204 1.91 1.76 -9.50
CA ALA A 204 2.09 3.14 -9.95
C ALA A 204 0.79 3.92 -9.75
N PHE A 205 0.89 5.19 -9.37
CA PHE A 205 -0.26 6.07 -9.27
C PHE A 205 0.09 7.51 -9.59
N ILE A 206 -0.94 8.28 -10.00
CA ILE A 206 -0.84 9.73 -10.18
C ILE A 206 -1.14 10.38 -8.85
N VAL A 207 -0.20 11.15 -8.33
CA VAL A 207 -0.41 11.91 -7.09
C VAL A 207 -1.39 13.05 -7.36
N ASN A 208 -2.43 13.12 -6.55
CA ASN A 208 -3.43 14.17 -6.49
C ASN A 208 -3.51 14.68 -5.05
N SER A 209 -3.42 15.99 -4.85
CA SER A 209 -3.51 16.66 -3.55
C SER A 209 -4.88 16.51 -2.89
N ALA A 210 -5.91 16.20 -3.70
CA ALA A 210 -7.21 15.81 -3.20
C ALA A 210 -7.25 14.33 -2.81
N ASN A 211 -6.15 13.59 -2.79
CA ASN A 211 -6.06 12.21 -2.30
C ASN A 211 -5.18 12.15 -1.05
N LYS A 212 -5.47 11.20 -0.15
CA LYS A 212 -4.64 10.88 1.02
C LYS A 212 -4.03 9.50 0.86
N PHE A 213 -2.76 9.37 1.24
CA PHE A 213 -2.10 8.09 1.36
C PHE A 213 -2.00 7.73 2.83
N THR A 214 -2.62 6.62 3.26
CA THR A 214 -2.49 6.15 4.64
C THR A 214 -2.24 4.66 4.73
N PHE A 215 -1.75 4.23 5.88
CA PHE A 215 -1.58 2.82 6.23
C PHE A 215 -1.59 2.64 7.76
N ASP A 216 -1.77 1.41 8.22
CA ASP A 216 -1.63 1.03 9.62
C ASP A 216 -0.28 0.34 9.83
N CYS A 217 0.30 0.52 11.01
CA CYS A 217 1.58 -0.11 11.34
C CYS A 217 1.67 -0.55 12.80
N ALA A 218 2.26 -1.71 13.03
CA ALA A 218 2.65 -2.19 14.34
C ALA A 218 4.06 -2.78 14.30
N GLY A 219 4.79 -2.71 15.42
CA GLY A 219 6.09 -3.36 15.56
C GLY A 219 6.16 -4.28 16.77
N ALA A 220 7.16 -5.16 16.79
CA ALA A 220 7.39 -6.08 17.89
C ALA A 220 8.87 -6.48 18.01
N ASN A 221 9.26 -6.82 19.24
CA ASN A 221 10.63 -7.26 19.60
C ASN A 221 11.69 -6.24 19.19
N TRP A 222 11.46 -4.99 19.59
CA TRP A 222 12.22 -3.81 19.21
C TRP A 222 13.73 -3.98 19.33
N LYS A 223 14.44 -3.47 18.32
CA LYS A 223 15.90 -3.36 18.25
C LYS A 223 16.27 -2.01 17.68
N ASP A 224 17.41 -1.48 18.11
CA ASP A 224 17.88 -0.15 17.70
C ASP A 224 18.16 -0.06 16.19
N ASP A 225 18.48 -1.18 15.55
CA ASP A 225 18.79 -1.30 14.12
C ASP A 225 17.59 -1.75 13.26
N MET A 226 16.43 -2.01 13.88
CA MET A 226 15.19 -2.31 13.17
C MET A 226 14.53 -1.01 12.69
N VAL A 227 14.42 -0.84 11.38
CA VAL A 227 13.96 0.41 10.77
C VAL A 227 12.92 0.14 9.68
N LEU A 228 11.78 0.82 9.77
CA LEU A 228 10.80 0.91 8.69
C LEU A 228 10.77 2.34 8.17
N LYS A 229 11.05 2.52 6.89
CA LYS A 229 11.00 3.80 6.19
C LYS A 229 10.01 3.76 5.04
N VAL A 230 9.48 4.92 4.70
CA VAL A 230 8.57 5.11 3.57
C VAL A 230 9.26 5.99 2.54
N PHE A 231 9.16 5.60 1.27
CA PHE A 231 9.73 6.36 0.16
C PHE A 231 8.67 6.61 -0.90
N PHE A 232 8.71 7.79 -1.51
CA PHE A 232 8.12 8.03 -2.81
C PHE A 232 9.16 7.69 -3.89
N LEU A 233 8.83 6.70 -4.69
CA LEU A 233 9.67 6.16 -5.75
C LEU A 233 9.20 6.74 -7.08
N GLN A 234 10.13 7.27 -7.88
CA GLN A 234 9.83 7.76 -9.22
C GLN A 234 10.76 7.15 -10.23
N LYS A 235 10.19 6.63 -11.32
CA LYS A 235 10.96 6.20 -12.46
C LYS A 235 11.31 7.41 -13.32
N SER A 236 12.59 7.61 -13.53
CA SER A 236 13.12 8.64 -14.43
C SER A 236 13.03 8.16 -15.87
N ALA A 237 13.13 9.08 -16.83
CA ALA A 237 13.05 8.74 -18.26
C ALA A 237 14.17 7.78 -18.73
N ASP A 238 15.27 7.68 -17.98
CA ASP A 238 16.37 6.74 -18.19
C ASP A 238 16.17 5.39 -17.48
N GLY A 239 15.00 5.18 -16.87
CA GLY A 239 14.68 3.99 -16.10
C GLY A 239 15.17 4.02 -14.65
N THR A 240 15.83 5.09 -14.15
CA THR A 240 16.30 5.17 -12.75
C THR A 240 15.14 5.30 -11.78
N VAL A 241 15.12 4.48 -10.72
CA VAL A 241 14.24 4.74 -9.59
C VAL A 241 14.90 5.69 -8.62
N VAL A 242 14.42 6.93 -8.59
CA VAL A 242 14.75 7.90 -7.57
C VAL A 242 13.95 7.58 -6.31
N LYS A 243 14.64 7.43 -5.18
CA LYS A 243 14.06 7.17 -3.87
C LYS A 243 14.03 8.47 -3.07
N ASN A 244 12.86 9.01 -2.82
CA ASN A 244 12.71 10.17 -1.95
C ASN A 244 12.06 9.71 -0.64
N GLU A 245 12.78 9.80 0.47
CA GLU A 245 12.21 9.44 1.77
C GLU A 245 11.06 10.39 2.12
N VAL A 246 9.92 9.81 2.48
CA VAL A 246 8.74 10.56 2.93
C VAL A 246 8.65 10.41 4.44
N VAL A 247 8.60 11.54 5.12
CA VAL A 247 8.60 11.56 6.59
C VAL A 247 7.29 10.98 7.12
N ALA A 248 7.37 9.87 7.84
CA ALA A 248 6.25 9.19 8.48
C ALA A 248 6.48 9.08 10.00
N ASN A 249 6.44 10.21 10.70
CA ASN A 249 6.79 10.32 12.13
C ASN A 249 5.92 9.48 13.09
N GLN A 250 4.79 8.94 12.60
CA GLN A 250 3.87 8.14 13.39
C GLN A 250 4.23 6.64 13.39
N ILE A 251 5.18 6.20 12.56
CA ILE A 251 5.66 4.81 12.58
C ILE A 251 6.25 4.53 13.98
N PRO A 252 5.76 3.50 14.70
CA PRO A 252 6.26 3.21 16.03
C PRO A 252 7.68 2.66 15.96
N THR A 253 8.61 3.22 16.75
CA THR A 253 10.01 2.74 16.81
C THR A 253 10.34 2.03 18.13
N SER A 254 9.40 2.04 19.08
CA SER A 254 9.48 1.40 20.40
C SER A 254 8.07 1.28 20.99
N GLY A 255 7.90 0.52 22.06
CA GLY A 255 6.66 0.47 22.83
C GLY A 255 6.14 -0.95 23.08
N THR A 256 4.83 -1.08 23.26
CA THR A 256 4.18 -2.39 23.42
C THR A 256 4.26 -3.16 22.11
N ASN A 257 4.64 -4.44 22.17
CA ASN A 257 4.64 -5.28 20.98
C ASN A 257 3.21 -5.40 20.40
N PHE A 258 3.10 -5.33 19.08
CA PHE A 258 1.86 -5.53 18.31
C PHE A 258 0.77 -4.48 18.56
N GLU A 259 1.10 -3.34 19.17
CA GLU A 259 0.19 -2.21 19.29
C GLU A 259 0.15 -1.44 17.96
N TRP A 260 -1.04 -1.35 17.36
CA TRP A 260 -1.25 -0.70 16.07
C TRP A 260 -1.35 0.82 16.20
N VAL A 261 -0.53 1.53 15.43
CA VAL A 261 -0.76 2.92 15.07
C VAL A 261 -1.55 2.91 13.77
N ARG A 262 -2.77 3.45 13.82
CA ARG A 262 -3.69 3.44 12.67
C ARG A 262 -3.73 4.77 11.94
N GLY A 263 -4.02 4.70 10.64
CA GLY A 263 -4.22 5.87 9.78
C GLY A 263 -2.99 6.74 9.64
N ILE A 264 -1.79 6.13 9.60
CA ILE A 264 -0.54 6.85 9.38
C ILE A 264 -0.62 7.50 8.01
N ASN A 265 -0.72 8.82 7.99
CA ASN A 265 -0.80 9.59 6.76
C ASN A 265 0.58 10.14 6.38
N ILE A 266 0.97 9.93 5.13
CA ILE A 266 2.19 10.53 4.57
C ILE A 266 1.83 11.71 3.67
N ASP A 267 2.65 12.75 3.72
CA ASP A 267 2.47 13.92 2.87
C ASP A 267 3.17 13.69 1.52
N LEU A 268 2.38 13.72 0.45
CA LEU A 268 2.87 13.60 -0.92
C LEU A 268 2.68 14.90 -1.73
N SER A 269 2.38 16.02 -1.07
CA SER A 269 2.06 17.29 -1.74
C SER A 269 3.16 17.78 -2.70
N ASP A 270 4.44 17.56 -2.37
CA ASP A 270 5.60 17.87 -3.22
C ASP A 270 5.64 17.07 -4.54
N TYR A 271 4.81 16.04 -4.64
CA TYR A 271 4.72 15.15 -5.79
C TYR A 271 3.40 15.30 -6.55
N ASN A 272 2.57 16.32 -6.26
CA ASN A 272 1.30 16.53 -6.97
C ASN A 272 1.47 16.48 -8.50
N ASP A 273 0.52 15.81 -9.16
CA ASP A 273 0.47 15.51 -10.59
C ASP A 273 1.61 14.63 -11.13
N LYS A 274 2.53 14.16 -10.28
CA LYS A 274 3.58 13.23 -10.67
C LYS A 274 3.10 11.78 -10.59
N ILE A 275 3.65 10.96 -11.47
CA ILE A 275 3.53 9.49 -11.38
C ILE A 275 4.65 8.97 -10.49
N GLY A 276 4.30 8.03 -9.62
CA GLY A 276 5.25 7.31 -8.79
C GLY A 276 4.62 6.17 -8.02
N PHE A 277 5.35 5.71 -7.01
CA PHE A 277 4.99 4.58 -6.15
C PHE A 277 5.29 4.95 -4.70
N VAL A 278 4.67 4.28 -3.75
CA VAL A 278 5.09 4.32 -2.35
C VAL A 278 5.71 2.98 -1.99
N GLY A 279 6.92 3.02 -1.43
CA GLY A 279 7.66 1.85 -0.99
C GLY A 279 7.86 1.84 0.52
N PHE A 280 7.52 0.72 1.15
CA PHE A 280 7.82 0.41 2.55
C PHE A 280 9.12 -0.38 2.62
N GLN A 281 10.19 0.25 3.08
CA GLN A 281 11.50 -0.38 3.26
C GLN A 281 11.67 -0.84 4.71
N TYR A 282 11.81 -2.14 4.92
CA TYR A 282 12.24 -2.69 6.20
C TYR A 282 13.70 -3.12 6.15
N THR A 283 14.51 -2.60 7.08
CA THR A 283 15.90 -3.02 7.28
C THR A 283 16.17 -3.44 8.71
N VAL A 284 16.98 -4.50 8.87
CA VAL A 284 17.47 -4.97 10.18
C VAL A 284 18.72 -5.84 10.03
N VAL A 285 19.60 -5.87 11.02
CA VAL A 285 20.69 -6.85 11.10
C VAL A 285 20.19 -8.09 11.84
N SER A 286 20.25 -9.26 11.19
CA SER A 286 19.81 -10.50 11.82
C SER A 286 20.78 -10.93 12.92
N THR A 287 20.25 -11.40 14.05
CA THR A 287 21.06 -12.05 15.09
C THR A 287 21.17 -13.57 14.89
N GLY A 288 20.65 -14.12 13.79
CA GLY A 288 20.64 -15.55 13.49
C GLY A 288 19.74 -16.41 14.38
N VAL A 289 18.91 -15.79 15.22
CA VAL A 289 17.95 -16.48 16.09
C VAL A 289 16.60 -16.58 15.39
N ASN A 290 15.79 -17.58 15.74
CA ASN A 290 14.48 -17.83 15.11
C ASN A 290 13.29 -17.63 16.05
N LYS A 291 13.48 -16.86 17.13
CA LYS A 291 12.46 -16.56 18.14
C LYS A 291 12.54 -15.10 18.55
N SER A 292 11.40 -14.49 18.88
CA SER A 292 11.32 -13.08 19.33
C SER A 292 12.03 -12.13 18.37
N LEU A 293 11.73 -12.27 17.08
CA LEU A 293 12.41 -11.55 16.02
C LEU A 293 11.87 -10.12 15.87
N PRO A 294 12.74 -9.12 15.62
CA PRO A 294 12.29 -7.77 15.28
C PRO A 294 11.39 -7.83 14.05
N THR A 295 10.21 -7.24 14.16
CA THR A 295 9.14 -7.40 13.17
C THR A 295 8.39 -6.10 13.02
N TYR A 296 8.15 -5.68 11.78
CA TYR A 296 7.11 -4.70 11.45
C TYR A 296 5.95 -5.39 10.73
N GLN A 297 4.77 -4.83 10.93
CA GLN A 297 3.50 -5.22 10.32
C GLN A 297 2.89 -4.01 9.63
N ILE A 298 2.25 -4.25 8.49
CA ILE A 298 1.54 -3.23 7.72
C ILE A 298 0.15 -3.77 7.39
N ASP A 299 -0.84 -2.89 7.51
CA ASP A 299 -2.23 -3.15 7.16
C ASP A 299 -2.89 -1.90 6.55
N ASN A 300 -4.07 -2.05 5.95
CA ASN A 300 -4.95 -0.96 5.50
C ASN A 300 -4.26 0.13 4.65
N VAL A 301 -3.45 -0.27 3.67
CA VAL A 301 -2.77 0.68 2.79
C VAL A 301 -3.76 1.25 1.79
N LYS A 302 -4.03 2.56 1.85
CA LYS A 302 -5.00 3.24 0.98
C LYS A 302 -4.44 4.48 0.34
N TYR A 303 -4.78 4.68 -0.93
CA TYR A 303 -4.64 5.92 -1.67
C TYR A 303 -5.96 6.27 -2.32
N VAL A 304 -6.68 7.21 -1.72
CA VAL A 304 -8.06 7.55 -2.11
C VAL A 304 -8.29 9.03 -1.99
N THR A 305 -9.34 9.55 -2.62
CA THR A 305 -9.71 10.95 -2.54
C THR A 305 -9.91 11.38 -1.09
N GLY A 306 -8.95 12.17 -0.61
CA GLY A 306 -9.01 13.05 0.52
C GLY A 306 -10.04 14.10 0.21
N GLU A 307 -11.20 13.98 0.83
CA GLU A 307 -12.08 15.13 1.03
C GLU A 307 -11.21 16.33 1.42
N SER A 308 -11.16 17.31 0.53
CA SER A 308 -10.30 18.49 0.60
C SER A 308 -10.49 19.17 1.95
N GLY A 309 -9.41 19.30 2.75
CA GLY A 309 -9.43 20.10 3.97
C GLY A 309 -10.39 19.59 5.05
N GLY A 310 -10.12 18.41 5.61
CA GLY A 310 -10.82 17.90 6.78
C GLY A 310 -10.26 16.51 7.13
N THR A 311 -10.18 16.17 8.41
CA THR A 311 -9.80 14.85 8.90
C THR A 311 -10.53 13.73 8.14
N ASP A 312 -9.72 12.79 7.64
CA ASP A 312 -10.03 11.41 7.18
C ASP A 312 -11.34 11.12 6.39
N PRO A 313 -11.29 10.73 5.10
CA PRO A 313 -12.39 10.03 4.43
C PRO A 313 -12.56 8.62 5.01
N GLU A 314 -13.55 8.52 5.88
CA GLU A 314 -14.08 7.28 6.46
C GLU A 314 -14.70 6.42 5.34
N GLN A 315 -14.04 5.32 5.00
CA GLN A 315 -14.72 4.12 4.50
C GLN A 315 -15.41 3.44 5.71
N PRO A 316 -16.56 2.80 5.50
CA PRO A 316 -17.47 2.39 6.57
C PRO A 316 -16.85 1.31 7.45
N GLY A 317 -16.27 1.70 8.59
CA GLY A 317 -15.71 0.78 9.58
C GLY A 317 -14.82 1.41 10.64
N ASP A 318 -14.04 2.45 10.31
CA ASP A 318 -13.11 3.09 11.25
C ASP A 318 -13.66 4.41 11.81
N LYS A 319 -14.33 4.27 12.95
CA LYS A 319 -14.91 5.37 13.73
C LYS A 319 -13.86 6.36 14.22
N VAL A 320 -13.84 7.58 13.67
CA VAL A 320 -12.93 8.66 14.11
C VAL A 320 -13.47 9.39 15.34
N TYR A 321 -12.78 9.28 16.48
CA TYR A 321 -13.21 9.88 17.75
C TYR A 321 -12.66 11.31 18.01
N THR A 322 -11.74 11.79 17.18
CA THR A 322 -11.23 13.17 17.20
C THR A 322 -12.14 14.12 16.43
N SER A 323 -12.28 15.35 16.92
CA SER A 323 -13.12 16.37 16.26
C SER A 323 -12.27 17.29 15.38
N SER A 324 -12.75 17.58 14.17
CA SER A 324 -12.15 18.55 13.23
C SER A 324 -12.29 20.01 13.67
N ILE A 325 -13.22 20.29 14.60
CA ILE A 325 -13.52 21.63 15.09
C ILE A 325 -13.08 21.79 16.55
N THR A 326 -12.79 23.03 16.94
CA THR A 326 -12.51 23.38 18.33
C THR A 326 -13.76 23.17 19.19
N LEU A 327 -13.62 22.39 20.26
CA LEU A 327 -14.65 22.18 21.27
C LEU A 327 -14.36 23.05 22.50
N PRO A 328 -15.37 23.32 23.36
CA PRO A 328 -15.14 24.00 24.63
C PRO A 328 -14.08 23.32 25.47
N GLU A 329 -13.33 24.11 26.23
CA GLU A 329 -12.37 23.62 27.22
C GLU A 329 -12.96 23.68 28.63
N GLY A 330 -12.43 22.87 29.54
CA GLY A 330 -12.90 22.81 30.93
C GLY A 330 -14.19 22.00 31.12
N THR A 331 -14.43 21.55 32.35
CA THR A 331 -15.55 20.64 32.68
C THR A 331 -16.76 21.37 33.24
N ASP A 332 -16.60 22.63 33.63
CA ASP A 332 -17.65 23.45 34.23
C ASP A 332 -18.60 24.00 33.16
N PRO A 333 -19.92 23.84 33.34
CA PRO A 333 -20.93 24.29 32.37
C PRO A 333 -20.99 25.81 32.31
N ASP A 334 -21.00 26.34 31.09
CA ASP A 334 -21.19 27.77 30.82
C ASP A 334 -22.65 28.23 31.04
N ALA A 335 -22.94 29.48 30.65
CA ALA A 335 -24.28 30.04 30.71
C ALA A 335 -25.32 29.19 29.95
N ASN A 336 -24.92 28.61 28.81
CA ASN A 336 -25.73 27.76 27.95
C ASN A 336 -25.71 26.28 28.37
N LYS A 337 -25.09 25.97 29.51
CA LYS A 337 -24.93 24.61 30.04
C LYS A 337 -24.15 23.70 29.08
N ALA A 338 -23.25 24.27 28.29
CA ALA A 338 -22.26 23.53 27.51
C ALA A 338 -20.92 23.53 28.25
N SER A 339 -20.18 22.43 28.17
CA SER A 339 -18.80 22.35 28.63
C SER A 339 -17.99 21.38 27.79
N GLY A 340 -16.68 21.43 27.98
CA GLY A 340 -15.74 20.48 27.43
C GLY A 340 -15.57 19.26 28.32
N GLY A 341 -14.42 18.61 28.15
CA GLY A 341 -14.01 17.47 28.95
C GLY A 341 -13.26 16.46 28.12
N LYS A 342 -13.14 15.24 28.65
CA LYS A 342 -12.53 14.11 27.95
C LYS A 342 -13.41 12.88 28.03
N VAL A 343 -13.35 12.05 26.99
CA VAL A 343 -13.87 10.68 26.96
C VAL A 343 -12.72 9.72 26.72
N VAL A 344 -12.73 8.57 27.38
CA VAL A 344 -11.80 7.46 27.22
C VAL A 344 -12.49 6.40 26.38
N ILE A 345 -11.91 6.09 25.22
CA ILE A 345 -12.38 5.05 24.29
C ILE A 345 -11.17 4.19 23.92
N GLY A 346 -11.25 2.88 24.16
CA GLY A 346 -10.12 1.97 23.91
C GLY A 346 -8.84 2.36 24.66
N GLY A 347 -8.96 3.00 25.82
CA GLY A 347 -7.82 3.51 26.61
C GLY A 347 -7.29 4.89 26.19
N GLN A 348 -7.75 5.44 25.07
CA GLN A 348 -7.31 6.74 24.55
C GLN A 348 -8.29 7.87 24.92
N LYS A 349 -7.77 9.09 25.15
CA LYS A 349 -8.55 10.25 25.58
C LYS A 349 -8.88 11.20 24.41
N TYR A 350 -10.16 11.49 24.23
CA TYR A 350 -10.68 12.40 23.19
C TYR A 350 -11.42 13.57 23.80
N SER A 351 -11.37 14.74 23.14
CA SER A 351 -12.15 15.92 23.55
C SER A 351 -13.64 15.71 23.28
N ILE A 352 -14.48 16.26 24.15
CA ILE A 352 -15.93 16.16 24.03
C ILE A 352 -16.60 17.53 24.11
N LEU A 353 -17.83 17.58 23.62
CA LEU A 353 -18.82 18.57 23.97
C LEU A 353 -19.85 17.89 24.89
N LYS A 354 -19.97 18.39 26.11
CA LYS A 354 -21.05 18.02 27.03
C LYS A 354 -22.13 19.09 26.98
N LEU A 355 -23.37 18.66 26.76
CA LEU A 355 -24.53 19.53 26.80
C LEU A 355 -25.42 19.20 27.99
N GLY A 356 -25.92 20.25 28.63
CA GLY A 356 -27.00 20.22 29.59
C GLY A 356 -26.61 19.70 30.97
N THR A 357 -27.62 19.65 31.82
CA THR A 357 -27.56 19.07 33.17
C THR A 357 -28.77 18.16 33.35
N SER A 358 -28.88 17.47 34.49
CA SER A 358 -30.10 16.70 34.80
C SER A 358 -31.37 17.57 34.87
N LYS A 359 -31.24 18.90 34.99
CA LYS A 359 -32.37 19.82 35.17
C LYS A 359 -32.56 20.84 34.05
N ALA A 360 -31.50 21.23 33.35
CA ALA A 360 -31.51 22.28 32.34
C ALA A 360 -30.97 21.79 30.99
N PHE A 361 -31.57 22.30 29.91
CA PHE A 361 -31.11 22.06 28.55
C PHE A 361 -29.74 22.69 28.31
N GLY A 362 -28.97 22.07 27.42
CA GLY A 362 -27.71 22.57 26.93
C GLY A 362 -27.81 23.04 25.49
N SER A 363 -27.03 24.05 25.13
CA SER A 363 -26.81 24.38 23.72
C SER A 363 -25.39 24.87 23.50
N TRP A 364 -24.85 24.56 22.33
CA TRP A 364 -23.55 25.05 21.88
C TRP A 364 -23.57 25.26 20.37
N ASN A 365 -22.90 26.30 19.92
CA ASN A 365 -22.69 26.59 18.52
C ASN A 365 -21.25 26.28 18.13
N SER A 366 -21.08 25.61 17.00
CA SER A 366 -19.76 25.42 16.41
C SER A 366 -19.11 26.77 16.06
N PRO A 367 -17.77 26.80 15.89
CA PRO A 367 -17.15 27.81 15.07
C PRO A 367 -17.82 27.90 13.68
N MET A 368 -17.62 29.03 13.00
CA MET A 368 -18.06 29.19 11.62
C MET A 368 -17.44 28.09 10.75
N LEU A 369 -18.25 27.50 9.87
CA LEU A 369 -17.81 26.44 8.98
C LEU A 369 -17.05 27.00 7.77
N GLN A 370 -16.24 26.15 7.16
CA GLN A 370 -15.68 26.45 5.85
C GLN A 370 -16.79 26.45 4.79
N ALA A 371 -16.77 27.45 3.90
CA ALA A 371 -17.70 27.51 2.78
C ALA A 371 -17.53 26.27 1.89
N GLY A 372 -18.65 25.67 1.48
CA GLY A 372 -18.64 24.46 0.66
C GLY A 372 -18.59 23.15 1.45
N ALA A 373 -18.55 23.18 2.78
CA ALA A 373 -18.68 21.96 3.57
C ALA A 373 -19.98 21.23 3.23
N SER A 374 -19.87 19.93 3.01
CA SER A 374 -20.89 19.04 2.45
C SER A 374 -21.25 17.88 3.38
N LYS A 375 -20.52 17.66 4.49
CA LYS A 375 -20.74 16.52 5.38
C LYS A 375 -20.47 16.85 6.85
N LEU A 376 -21.35 16.36 7.73
CA LEU A 376 -21.22 16.39 9.19
C LEU A 376 -21.24 14.94 9.69
N SER A 377 -20.25 14.54 10.50
CA SER A 377 -20.30 13.31 11.29
C SER A 377 -19.93 13.55 12.75
N PHE A 378 -20.48 12.73 13.65
CA PHE A 378 -20.19 12.79 15.09
C PHE A 378 -20.74 11.55 15.83
N PHE A 379 -20.22 11.32 17.03
CA PHE A 379 -20.81 10.43 18.01
C PHE A 379 -21.68 11.22 18.98
N ALA A 380 -22.84 10.68 19.36
CA ALA A 380 -23.65 11.23 20.43
C ALA A 380 -24.22 10.13 21.33
N VAL A 381 -24.06 10.29 22.63
CA VAL A 381 -24.54 9.33 23.63
C VAL A 381 -25.34 10.01 24.75
N GLY A 382 -26.37 9.31 25.21
CA GLY A 382 -27.20 9.70 26.35
C GLY A 382 -26.59 9.30 27.69
N TRP A 383 -27.31 9.59 28.77
CA TRP A 383 -26.89 9.22 30.13
C TRP A 383 -27.30 7.79 30.49
N THR A 384 -26.45 7.04 31.18
CA THR A 384 -26.70 5.62 31.50
C THR A 384 -28.05 5.40 32.17
N GLY A 385 -28.84 4.48 31.59
CA GLY A 385 -30.17 4.12 32.08
C GLY A 385 -31.25 5.19 31.84
N LYS A 386 -30.99 6.20 31.01
CA LYS A 386 -31.92 7.30 30.70
C LYS A 386 -32.16 7.41 29.19
N THR A 387 -33.35 7.88 28.84
CA THR A 387 -33.64 8.38 27.50
C THR A 387 -33.37 9.88 27.44
N GLY A 388 -32.87 10.35 26.31
CA GLY A 388 -32.62 11.77 26.04
C GLY A 388 -32.85 12.09 24.57
N GLN A 389 -32.54 13.32 24.19
CA GLN A 389 -32.64 13.79 22.82
C GLN A 389 -31.52 14.80 22.54
N LEU A 390 -31.00 14.74 21.32
CA LEU A 390 -30.13 15.75 20.73
C LEU A 390 -30.80 16.29 19.48
N THR A 391 -30.88 17.61 19.37
CA THR A 391 -31.29 18.33 18.17
C THR A 391 -30.06 19.02 17.59
N VAL A 392 -29.81 18.77 16.30
CA VAL A 392 -28.72 19.38 15.53
C VAL A 392 -29.33 20.31 14.51
N VAL A 393 -28.93 21.59 14.51
CA VAL A 393 -29.50 22.64 13.66
C VAL A 393 -28.38 23.29 12.85
N ILE A 394 -28.61 23.43 11.54
CA ILE A 394 -27.78 24.27 10.68
C ILE A 394 -28.33 25.70 10.76
N GLU A 395 -27.51 26.63 11.25
CA GLU A 395 -27.83 28.04 11.38
C GLU A 395 -27.02 28.86 10.37
N ASN A 396 -27.52 30.05 10.01
CA ASN A 396 -26.80 31.03 9.19
C ASN A 396 -26.41 30.56 7.76
N GLY A 397 -27.18 29.63 7.20
CA GLY A 397 -27.07 29.20 5.81
C GLY A 397 -26.78 27.71 5.67
N GLY A 398 -27.39 27.08 4.66
CA GLY A 398 -27.28 25.66 4.38
C GLY A 398 -28.40 24.81 4.98
N THR A 399 -28.46 23.56 4.55
CA THR A 399 -29.47 22.58 4.92
C THR A 399 -28.87 21.18 4.95
N PHE A 400 -29.50 20.27 5.67
CA PHE A 400 -29.31 18.84 5.49
C PHE A 400 -29.93 18.38 4.17
N GLU A 401 -29.64 17.14 3.78
CA GLU A 401 -30.32 16.47 2.68
C GLU A 401 -31.85 16.57 2.81
N GLY A 402 -32.52 16.89 1.69
CA GLY A 402 -33.96 17.15 1.63
C GLY A 402 -34.38 18.55 2.06
N GLY A 403 -33.44 19.47 2.31
CA GLY A 403 -33.72 20.89 2.60
C GLY A 403 -34.08 21.19 4.05
N ALA A 404 -34.01 20.20 4.95
CA ALA A 404 -34.28 20.41 6.37
C ALA A 404 -33.14 21.17 7.05
N THR A 405 -33.45 22.06 7.99
CA THR A 405 -32.43 22.80 8.78
C THR A 405 -32.14 22.15 10.12
N SER A 406 -32.88 21.11 10.52
CA SER A 406 -32.68 20.43 11.80
C SER A 406 -32.83 18.90 11.70
N LYS A 407 -32.08 18.16 12.53
CA LYS A 407 -32.23 16.72 12.77
C LYS A 407 -32.43 16.48 14.26
N VAL A 408 -33.38 15.61 14.59
CA VAL A 408 -33.67 15.18 15.96
C VAL A 408 -33.21 13.75 16.14
N ILE A 409 -32.42 13.51 17.16
CA ILE A 409 -31.77 12.24 17.47
C ILE A 409 -32.23 11.80 18.85
N ALA A 410 -32.82 10.61 18.93
CA ALA A 410 -33.12 9.98 20.21
C ALA A 410 -31.84 9.40 20.80
N LEU A 411 -31.56 9.70 22.06
CA LEU A 411 -30.41 9.16 22.78
C LEU A 411 -30.91 8.08 23.75
N ASP A 412 -30.53 6.83 23.53
CA ASP A 412 -30.86 5.73 24.44
C ASP A 412 -29.63 5.32 25.26
N GLY A 413 -29.58 5.75 26.51
CA GLY A 413 -28.48 5.40 27.41
C GLY A 413 -28.57 4.00 28.03
N LYS A 414 -29.47 3.12 27.56
CA LYS A 414 -29.68 1.78 28.15
C LYS A 414 -28.57 0.77 27.84
N THR A 415 -27.85 0.92 26.73
CA THR A 415 -26.87 -0.09 26.27
C THR A 415 -25.43 0.23 26.70
N ALA A 416 -25.02 1.51 26.74
CA ALA A 416 -23.76 1.99 27.35
C ALA A 416 -23.67 3.54 27.36
N GLY A 417 -24.47 4.22 28.18
CA GLY A 417 -24.46 5.69 28.27
C GLY A 417 -23.26 6.27 29.04
N ALA A 418 -23.17 7.60 29.06
CA ALA A 418 -22.24 8.30 29.94
C ALA A 418 -22.71 8.22 31.41
N ALA A 419 -21.76 8.01 32.33
CA ALA A 419 -21.98 8.01 33.77
C ALA A 419 -20.93 8.88 34.49
N ASP A 420 -21.21 9.23 35.74
CA ASP A 420 -20.29 9.97 36.61
C ASP A 420 -19.81 11.31 36.05
N ASN A 421 -18.53 11.63 36.23
CA ASN A 421 -17.88 12.88 35.85
C ASN A 421 -16.77 12.62 34.83
N PRO A 422 -16.41 13.61 34.00
CA PRO A 422 -15.29 13.47 33.09
C PRO A 422 -13.97 13.20 33.84
N PRO A 423 -13.04 12.39 33.29
CA PRO A 423 -13.12 11.77 31.98
C PRO A 423 -14.14 10.62 31.94
N PHE A 424 -15.06 10.66 30.98
CA PHE A 424 -16.07 9.62 30.82
C PHE A 424 -15.43 8.39 30.18
N THR A 425 -15.81 7.17 30.57
CA THR A 425 -15.38 5.96 29.87
C THR A 425 -16.57 5.44 29.08
N ILE A 426 -16.45 5.39 27.75
CA ILE A 426 -17.56 5.05 26.84
C ILE A 426 -17.07 4.05 25.80
N ALA A 427 -17.89 3.05 25.52
CA ALA A 427 -17.72 2.12 24.40
C ALA A 427 -18.85 2.37 23.40
N PRO A 428 -18.67 3.32 22.45
CA PRO A 428 -19.75 3.71 21.54
C PRO A 428 -20.14 2.58 20.59
N ALA A 429 -21.43 2.29 20.52
CA ALA A 429 -22.00 1.38 19.54
C ALA A 429 -22.03 2.02 18.14
N ASP A 430 -22.30 1.23 17.10
CA ASP A 430 -22.48 1.75 15.74
C ASP A 430 -23.68 2.70 15.65
N THR A 431 -24.70 2.45 16.48
CA THR A 431 -25.91 3.27 16.58
C THR A 431 -25.68 4.63 17.22
N ASP A 432 -24.51 4.85 17.84
CA ASP A 432 -24.15 6.13 18.46
C ASP A 432 -23.43 7.06 17.46
N PHE A 433 -23.13 6.56 16.26
CA PHE A 433 -22.51 7.32 15.18
C PHE A 433 -23.57 7.91 14.24
N TYR A 434 -23.41 9.18 13.92
CA TYR A 434 -24.32 9.92 13.05
C TYR A 434 -23.54 10.60 11.93
N GLN A 435 -24.10 10.53 10.73
CA GLN A 435 -23.55 11.18 9.54
C GLN A 435 -24.68 11.82 8.73
N TYR A 436 -24.47 13.05 8.28
CA TYR A 436 -25.42 13.79 7.46
C TYR A 436 -24.71 14.48 6.29
N ALA A 437 -25.32 14.39 5.11
CA ALA A 437 -24.99 15.27 4.00
C ALA A 437 -25.60 16.67 4.24
N MET A 438 -24.83 17.69 3.87
CA MET A 438 -25.17 19.10 3.95
C MET A 438 -25.08 19.74 2.57
N SER A 439 -25.81 20.83 2.37
CA SER A 439 -25.81 21.59 1.12
C SER A 439 -25.98 23.08 1.40
N GLY A 440 -25.45 23.94 0.54
CA GLY A 440 -25.59 25.39 0.68
C GLY A 440 -24.86 25.99 1.89
N VAL A 441 -23.86 25.30 2.43
CA VAL A 441 -23.04 25.79 3.54
C VAL A 441 -22.15 26.95 3.09
N THR A 442 -22.19 28.02 3.87
CA THR A 442 -21.43 29.26 3.62
C THR A 442 -20.41 29.48 4.74
N ALA A 443 -19.51 30.45 4.57
CA ALA A 443 -18.57 30.84 5.61
C ALA A 443 -19.23 31.44 6.88
N ALA A 444 -20.53 31.78 6.82
CA ALA A 444 -21.29 32.24 7.98
C ALA A 444 -22.00 31.09 8.71
N THR A 445 -22.09 29.90 8.09
CA THR A 445 -22.84 28.77 8.63
C THR A 445 -22.24 28.30 9.95
N THR A 446 -23.10 27.96 10.90
CA THR A 446 -22.75 27.30 12.16
C THR A 446 -23.65 26.10 12.40
N ILE A 447 -23.19 25.14 13.19
CA ILE A 447 -24.01 24.02 13.65
C ILE A 447 -24.28 24.20 15.14
N LYS A 448 -25.56 24.28 15.47
CA LYS A 448 -26.04 24.28 16.85
C LYS A 448 -26.37 22.85 17.28
N PHE A 449 -25.72 22.40 18.34
CA PHE A 449 -26.11 21.20 19.07
C PHE A 449 -26.90 21.61 20.30
N THR A 450 -28.08 21.04 20.52
CA THR A 450 -28.90 21.34 21.69
C THR A 450 -29.69 20.14 22.19
N THR A 451 -29.91 20.05 23.50
CA THR A 451 -30.82 19.06 24.10
C THR A 451 -32.24 19.60 24.28
N GLU A 452 -32.53 20.79 23.75
CA GLU A 452 -33.89 21.34 23.71
C GLU A 452 -34.85 20.38 23.00
N GLY A 453 -36.01 20.14 23.61
CA GLY A 453 -36.99 19.13 23.20
C GLY A 453 -36.91 17.82 23.99
N ALA A 454 -35.82 17.56 24.75
CA ALA A 454 -35.73 16.37 25.60
C ALA A 454 -36.77 16.40 26.74
N THR A 455 -37.64 15.40 26.77
CA THR A 455 -38.70 15.27 27.79
C THR A 455 -38.24 14.59 29.08
N SER A 456 -37.12 13.87 29.04
CA SER A 456 -36.53 13.15 30.16
C SER A 456 -35.15 13.72 30.55
N ASP A 457 -34.05 13.03 30.22
CA ASP A 457 -32.71 13.51 30.50
C ASP A 457 -32.30 14.56 29.48
N LYS A 458 -31.78 15.68 29.97
CA LYS A 458 -31.41 16.85 29.16
C LYS A 458 -29.91 16.89 28.87
N ARG A 459 -29.20 15.78 29.08
CA ARG A 459 -27.76 15.68 28.85
C ARG A 459 -27.44 14.89 27.60
N ALA A 460 -26.37 15.31 26.93
CA ALA A 460 -25.74 14.59 25.83
C ALA A 460 -24.23 14.76 25.91
N ILE A 461 -23.50 13.71 25.55
CA ILE A 461 -22.06 13.78 25.27
C ILE A 461 -21.88 13.61 23.77
N ILE A 462 -21.20 14.56 23.14
CA ILE A 462 -20.89 14.56 21.72
C ILE A 462 -19.36 14.57 21.56
N PHE A 463 -18.85 13.78 20.62
CA PHE A 463 -17.41 13.72 20.29
C PHE A 463 -17.23 13.29 18.84
N GLY A 464 -16.00 13.34 18.34
CA GLY A 464 -15.72 13.04 16.92
C GLY A 464 -16.45 13.97 15.94
N ILE A 465 -16.66 15.25 16.28
CA ILE A 465 -17.39 16.19 15.41
C ILE A 465 -16.52 16.57 14.21
N ASN A 466 -16.85 15.99 13.06
CA ASN A 466 -16.12 16.16 11.82
C ASN A 466 -16.97 16.89 10.76
N ILE A 467 -16.43 17.99 10.24
CA ILE A 467 -17.01 18.79 9.17
C ILE A 467 -16.09 18.69 7.95
N LYS A 468 -16.67 18.42 6.79
CA LYS A 468 -15.97 18.32 5.51
C LYS A 468 -16.75 19.01 4.43
#